data_AF-A0A9D5P3A6-F1
#
_entry.id   AF-A0A9D5P3A6-F1
#
_cell.length_a   1.000
_cell.length_b   1.000
_cell.length_c   1.000
_cell.angle_alpha   90.00
_cell.angle_beta   90.00
_cell.angle_gamma   90.00
#
_symmetry.space_group_name_H-M   'P 1'
#
loop_
_entity.id
_entity.type
_entity.pdbx_description
1 polymer ?
#
loop_
_entity_poly.entity_id
_entity_poly.type
_entity_poly.pdbx_seq_one_letter_code
_entity_poly.pdbx_strand_id
1 'polypeptide(L)'
;MTDVLLRVDDSALDQFLDFIALCPKVEVLSTGAVVETKSLQDKCFLEAIMELCQDKTFRTMGDYGYIMLAVNDEAIKGPFFYSPSDFIKYLKELGLDRLPGVTTLYGTQKKLSGRYPNWTFTDHPDSKEKLRRNNVVVRFVSAYNRTMRKLAEANRKDFS
;
A
#
# COMPACT_ATOMS: atom_id res chain seq x y z
N MET A 1 13.51 19.45 22.20
CA MET A 1 12.51 18.38 22.41
C MET A 1 12.89 17.27 21.45
N THR A 2 12.90 16.03 21.91
CA THR A 2 13.31 14.86 21.11
C THR A 2 12.23 13.82 21.25
N ASP A 3 11.70 13.36 20.12
CA ASP A 3 10.58 12.43 20.10
C ASP A 3 11.09 10.99 20.02
N VAL A 4 10.48 10.09 20.80
CA VAL A 4 10.82 8.67 20.86
C VAL A 4 9.53 7.85 20.72
N LEU A 5 9.54 6.87 19.82
CA LEU A 5 8.42 5.95 19.62
C LEU A 5 8.65 4.65 20.40
N LEU A 6 7.66 4.26 21.20
CA LEU A 6 7.71 3.05 22.03
C LEU A 6 6.48 2.18 21.73
N ARG A 7 6.69 0.86 21.71
CA ARG A 7 5.60 -0.13 21.68
C ARG A 7 5.50 -0.75 23.06
N VAL A 8 4.33 -0.64 23.68
CA VAL A 8 4.03 -1.20 25.00
C VAL A 8 2.91 -2.21 24.81
N ASP A 9 3.07 -3.39 25.42
CA ASP A 9 2.02 -4.40 25.45
C ASP A 9 0.86 -3.91 26.32
N ASP A 10 -0.38 -4.24 25.95
CA ASP A 10 -1.58 -3.82 26.69
C ASP A 10 -1.51 -4.22 28.18
N SER A 11 -0.90 -5.37 28.48
CA SER A 11 -0.72 -5.86 29.86
C SER A 11 0.26 -5.03 30.69
N ALA A 12 1.12 -4.25 30.04
CA ALA A 12 2.14 -3.41 30.67
C ALA A 12 1.82 -1.90 30.56
N LEU A 13 0.72 -1.53 29.90
CA LEU A 13 0.39 -0.14 29.61
C LEU A 13 0.21 0.68 30.88
N ASP A 14 -0.56 0.19 31.85
CA ASP A 14 -0.82 0.90 33.11
C ASP A 14 0.48 1.15 33.89
N GLN A 15 1.33 0.11 34.01
CA GLN A 15 2.63 0.23 34.69
C GLN A 15 3.56 1.22 33.97
N PHE A 16 3.53 1.24 32.64
CA PHE A 16 4.31 2.19 31.86
C PHE A 16 3.82 3.63 32.06
N LEU A 17 2.51 3.86 32.06
CA LEU A 17 1.94 5.18 32.31
C LEU A 17 2.27 5.69 33.72
N ASP A 18 2.22 4.82 34.72
CA ASP A 18 2.66 5.13 36.09
C ASP A 18 4.15 5.54 36.14
N PHE A 19 5.00 4.85 35.39
CA PHE A 19 6.42 5.21 35.28
C PHE A 19 6.63 6.57 34.62
N ILE A 20 5.90 6.87 33.54
CA ILE A 20 5.99 8.15 32.85
C ILE A 20 5.50 9.30 33.74
N ALA A 21 4.51 9.07 34.60
CA ALA A 21 4.04 10.07 35.56
C ALA A 21 5.15 10.53 36.55
N LEU A 22 6.18 9.71 36.78
CA LEU A 22 7.34 10.06 37.60
C LEU A 22 8.37 10.94 36.86
N CYS A 23 8.20 11.15 35.55
CA CYS A 23 9.13 11.87 34.69
C CYS A 23 8.56 13.25 34.32
N PRO A 24 8.83 14.33 35.10
CA PRO A 24 8.16 15.63 34.93
C PRO A 24 8.51 16.38 33.62
N LYS A 25 9.43 15.86 32.82
CA LYS A 25 9.85 16.42 31.53
C LYS A 25 9.42 15.57 30.34
N VAL A 26 8.60 14.55 30.58
CA VAL A 26 8.10 13.64 29.54
C VAL A 26 6.61 13.87 29.38
N GLU A 27 6.19 14.08 28.14
CA GLU A 27 4.79 14.28 27.77
C GLU A 27 4.34 13.11 26.89
N VAL A 28 3.17 12.55 27.21
CA VAL A 28 2.57 11.48 26.40
C VAL A 28 1.77 12.12 25.28
N LEU A 29 2.31 12.06 24.06
CA LEU A 29 1.70 12.71 22.90
C LEU A 29 0.49 11.95 22.33
N SER A 30 0.39 10.62 22.54
CA SER A 30 -0.75 9.81 22.11
C SER A 30 -0.83 8.49 22.89
N THR A 31 -2.04 8.12 23.31
CA THR A 31 -2.37 6.84 23.97
C THR A 31 -3.42 6.02 23.19
N GLY A 32 -3.73 6.45 21.96
CA GLY A 32 -4.74 5.79 21.12
C GLY A 32 -4.28 4.43 20.60
N ALA A 33 -5.24 3.50 20.48
CA ALA A 33 -5.04 2.21 19.85
C ALA A 33 -4.40 2.39 18.46
N VAL A 34 -3.22 1.80 18.33
CA VAL A 34 -2.48 1.58 17.08
C VAL A 34 -2.09 2.87 16.35
N VAL A 35 -0.91 3.40 16.66
CA VAL A 35 -0.05 3.82 15.54
C VAL A 35 0.18 2.55 14.75
N GLU A 36 -0.65 2.30 13.73
CA GLU A 36 -0.45 1.20 12.79
C GLU A 36 0.93 1.42 12.22
N THR A 37 1.92 0.74 12.81
CA THR A 37 3.21 0.57 12.18
C THR A 37 2.88 -0.16 10.90
N LYS A 38 2.76 0.61 9.80
CA LYS A 38 2.45 0.11 8.46
C LYS A 38 3.19 -1.20 8.29
N SER A 39 2.43 -2.26 8.02
CA SER A 39 3.01 -3.59 7.90
C SER A 39 4.11 -3.58 6.85
N LEU A 40 4.99 -4.57 6.86
CA LEU A 40 5.99 -4.70 5.80
C LEU A 40 5.34 -4.69 4.41
N GLN A 41 4.16 -5.28 4.29
CA GLN A 41 3.37 -5.30 3.05
C GLN A 41 2.89 -3.90 2.68
N ASP A 42 2.38 -3.11 3.62
CA ASP A 42 1.93 -1.73 3.40
C ASP A 42 3.06 -0.82 2.95
N LYS A 43 4.24 -0.97 3.55
CA LYS A 43 5.45 -0.24 3.14
C LYS A 43 5.84 -0.62 1.70
N CYS A 44 5.84 -1.92 1.38
CA CYS A 44 6.14 -2.38 0.02
C CYS A 44 5.12 -1.90 -1.00
N PHE A 45 3.84 -1.86 -0.62
CA PHE A 45 2.75 -1.39 -1.46
C PHE A 45 2.92 0.10 -1.78
N LEU A 46 3.13 0.92 -0.74
CA LEU A 46 3.33 2.35 -0.87
C LEU A 46 4.53 2.68 -1.75
N GLU A 47 5.69 2.09 -1.47
CA GLU A 47 6.91 2.29 -2.25
C GLU A 47 6.73 1.89 -3.73
N ALA A 48 6.05 0.76 -3.99
CA ALA A 48 5.75 0.34 -5.36
C ALA A 48 4.84 1.34 -6.09
N ILE A 49 3.79 1.85 -5.44
CA ILE A 49 2.92 2.88 -6.03
C ILE A 49 3.71 4.16 -6.29
N MET A 50 4.54 4.60 -5.35
CA MET A 50 5.36 5.81 -5.49
C MET A 50 6.35 5.69 -6.66
N GLU A 51 7.00 4.54 -6.81
CA GLU A 51 7.88 4.27 -7.95
C GLU A 51 7.13 4.36 -9.29
N LEU A 52 5.95 3.75 -9.38
CA LEU A 52 5.13 3.80 -10.60
C LEU A 52 4.68 5.21 -10.96
N CYS A 53 4.42 6.06 -9.95
CA CYS A 53 4.16 7.48 -10.12
C CYS A 53 5.39 8.22 -10.65
N GLN A 54 6.57 7.99 -10.05
CA GLN A 54 7.83 8.65 -10.42
C GLN A 54 8.27 8.29 -11.84
N ASP A 55 8.19 7.01 -12.20
CA ASP A 55 8.58 6.49 -13.51
C ASP A 55 7.53 6.74 -14.61
N LYS A 56 6.43 7.44 -14.28
CA LYS A 56 5.31 7.74 -15.19
C LYS A 56 4.70 6.48 -15.82
N THR A 57 4.77 5.36 -15.11
CA THR A 57 4.08 4.12 -15.49
C THR A 57 2.58 4.31 -15.40
N PHE A 58 2.11 5.01 -14.36
CA PHE A 58 0.76 5.53 -14.32
C PHE A 58 0.60 6.69 -15.30
N ARG A 59 -0.23 6.46 -16.32
CA ARG A 59 -0.64 7.48 -17.29
C ARG A 59 -1.94 8.15 -16.86
N THR A 60 -2.85 7.40 -16.24
CA THR A 60 -4.17 7.90 -15.83
C THR A 60 -4.54 7.41 -14.44
N MET A 61 -5.50 8.08 -13.80
CA MET A 61 -6.09 7.62 -12.53
C MET A 61 -6.76 6.24 -12.66
N GLY A 62 -7.16 5.84 -13.85
CA GLY A 62 -7.69 4.49 -14.09
C GLY A 62 -6.65 3.39 -13.90
N ASP A 63 -5.35 3.69 -14.03
CA ASP A 63 -4.31 2.67 -13.94
C ASP A 63 -4.18 2.08 -12.52
N TYR A 64 -4.60 2.83 -11.49
CA TYR A 64 -4.76 2.32 -10.12
C TYR A 64 -5.75 1.15 -10.05
N GLY A 65 -6.75 1.13 -10.93
CA GLY A 65 -7.73 0.04 -11.01
C GLY A 65 -7.10 -1.28 -11.45
N TYR A 66 -6.06 -1.25 -12.29
CA TYR A 66 -5.32 -2.46 -12.64
C TYR A 66 -4.57 -3.01 -11.42
N ILE A 67 -4.01 -2.16 -10.56
CA ILE A 67 -3.35 -2.63 -9.34
C ILE A 67 -4.35 -3.29 -8.40
N MET A 68 -5.48 -2.63 -8.12
CA MET A 68 -6.55 -3.19 -7.30
C MET A 68 -6.98 -4.58 -7.79
N LEU A 69 -7.26 -4.70 -9.08
CA LEU A 69 -7.71 -5.97 -9.67
C LEU A 69 -6.62 -7.04 -9.65
N ALA A 70 -5.37 -6.67 -9.92
CA ALA A 70 -4.24 -7.61 -9.87
C ALA A 70 -4.02 -8.16 -8.45
N VAL A 71 -4.19 -7.34 -7.41
CA VAL A 71 -4.09 -7.79 -6.01
C VAL A 71 -5.22 -8.77 -5.70
N ASN A 72 -6.45 -8.48 -6.13
CA ASN A 72 -7.57 -9.40 -5.98
C ASN A 72 -7.42 -10.70 -6.77
N ASP A 73 -6.71 -10.66 -7.90
CA ASP A 73 -6.30 -11.81 -8.70
C ASP A 73 -5.03 -12.50 -8.15
N GLU A 74 -4.58 -12.15 -6.95
CA GLU A 74 -3.43 -12.76 -6.24
C GLU A 74 -2.07 -12.58 -6.93
N ALA A 75 -1.92 -11.53 -7.76
CA ALA A 75 -0.63 -11.21 -8.39
C ALA A 75 0.48 -10.89 -7.37
N ILE A 76 0.07 -10.43 -6.17
CA ILE A 76 0.90 -10.36 -4.97
C ILE A 76 0.07 -10.83 -3.76
N LYS A 77 0.75 -11.20 -2.67
CA LYS A 77 0.08 -11.36 -1.38
C LYS A 77 -0.26 -9.98 -0.82
N GLY A 78 -1.55 -9.69 -0.65
CA GLY A 78 -2.04 -8.41 -0.16
C GLY A 78 -3.51 -8.47 0.27
N PRO A 79 -4.07 -7.35 0.75
CA PRO A 79 -5.48 -7.26 1.13
C PRO A 79 -6.39 -7.43 -0.08
N PHE A 80 -7.51 -8.12 0.11
CA PHE A 80 -8.56 -8.21 -0.90
C PHE A 80 -9.48 -6.99 -0.82
N PHE A 81 -9.76 -6.34 -1.95
CA PHE A 81 -10.61 -5.16 -2.04
C PHE A 81 -11.96 -5.49 -2.65
N TYR A 82 -13.03 -5.50 -1.83
CA TYR A 82 -14.39 -5.80 -2.30
C TYR A 82 -14.94 -4.72 -3.23
N SER A 83 -14.52 -3.47 -3.02
CA SER A 83 -14.96 -2.32 -3.82
C SER A 83 -13.82 -1.33 -4.10
N PRO A 84 -13.98 -0.49 -5.14
CA PRO A 84 -13.10 0.65 -5.34
C PRO A 84 -12.99 1.59 -4.13
N SER A 85 -14.05 1.73 -3.33
CA SER A 85 -14.04 2.55 -2.12
C SER A 85 -13.09 1.99 -1.06
N ASP A 86 -13.07 0.67 -0.89
CA ASP A 86 -12.16 0.00 0.05
C ASP A 86 -10.71 0.21 -0.36
N PHE A 87 -10.44 0.09 -1.66
CA PHE A 87 -9.12 0.34 -2.20
C PHE A 87 -8.66 1.79 -2.02
N ILE A 88 -9.52 2.77 -2.29
CA ILE A 88 -9.19 4.19 -2.09
C ILE A 88 -8.96 4.50 -0.61
N LYS A 89 -9.78 3.93 0.28
CA LYS A 89 -9.59 4.06 1.73
C LYS A 89 -8.21 3.52 2.15
N TYR A 90 -7.85 2.34 1.68
CA TYR A 90 -6.54 1.74 1.93
C TYR A 90 -5.39 2.63 1.43
N LEU A 91 -5.46 3.14 0.20
CA LEU A 91 -4.43 4.05 -0.32
C LEU A 91 -4.31 5.34 0.51
N LYS A 92 -5.42 5.85 1.03
CA LYS A 92 -5.45 7.01 1.92
C LYS A 92 -4.77 6.72 3.26
N GLU A 93 -5.03 5.55 3.84
CA GLU A 93 -4.37 5.07 5.08
C GLU A 93 -2.85 4.87 4.86
N LEU A 94 -2.45 4.47 3.66
CA LEU A 94 -1.05 4.46 3.24
C LEU A 94 -0.44 5.86 3.09
N GLY A 95 -1.22 6.94 3.17
CA GLY A 95 -0.74 8.32 3.10
C GLY A 95 -0.50 8.82 1.67
N LEU A 96 -1.20 8.28 0.68
CA LEU A 96 -1.16 8.81 -0.69
C LEU A 96 -2.11 10.00 -0.83
N ASP A 97 -1.57 11.17 -1.19
CA ASP A 97 -2.34 12.40 -1.35
C ASP A 97 -3.18 12.42 -2.63
N ARG A 98 -2.65 11.82 -3.70
CA ARG A 98 -3.27 11.85 -5.03
C ARG A 98 -3.93 10.51 -5.33
N LEU A 99 -5.26 10.48 -5.19
CA LEU A 99 -6.06 9.27 -5.30
C LEU A 99 -6.99 9.29 -6.52
N PRO A 100 -7.32 8.13 -7.10
CA PRO A 100 -8.34 8.03 -8.13
C PRO A 100 -9.75 8.25 -7.54
N GLY A 101 -10.68 8.71 -8.37
CA GLY A 101 -12.09 8.74 -8.00
C GLY A 101 -12.75 7.35 -8.09
N VAL A 102 -13.73 7.08 -7.23
CA VAL A 102 -14.50 5.82 -7.19
C VAL A 102 -15.05 5.45 -8.57
N THR A 103 -15.66 6.41 -9.27
CA THR A 103 -16.22 6.23 -10.62
C THR A 103 -15.17 5.88 -11.67
N THR A 104 -13.95 6.39 -11.52
CA THR A 104 -12.82 6.11 -12.42
C THR A 104 -12.40 4.64 -12.31
N LEU A 105 -12.34 4.13 -11.09
CA LEU A 105 -12.00 2.74 -10.81
C LEU A 105 -13.10 1.78 -11.29
N TYR A 106 -14.37 2.06 -11.00
CA TYR A 106 -15.48 1.28 -11.57
C TYR A 106 -15.46 1.29 -13.10
N GLY A 107 -15.16 2.44 -13.72
CA GLY A 107 -15.03 2.55 -15.18
C GLY A 107 -13.89 1.66 -15.73
N THR A 108 -12.80 1.51 -14.97
CA THR A 108 -11.70 0.61 -15.34
C THR A 108 -12.12 -0.85 -15.22
N GLN A 109 -12.77 -1.23 -14.12
CA GLN A 109 -13.26 -2.59 -13.90
C GLN A 109 -14.24 -3.05 -14.98
N LYS A 110 -15.19 -2.20 -15.38
CA LYS A 110 -16.17 -2.51 -16.43
C LYS A 110 -15.54 -2.79 -17.80
N LYS A 111 -14.35 -2.24 -18.05
CA LYS A 111 -13.64 -2.39 -19.33
C LYS A 111 -12.76 -3.62 -19.39
N LEU A 112 -12.64 -4.35 -18.28
CA LEU A 112 -11.68 -5.43 -18.12
C LEU A 112 -12.41 -6.75 -17.88
N SER A 113 -11.89 -7.83 -18.44
CA SER A 113 -12.47 -9.17 -18.31
C SER A 113 -11.39 -10.23 -18.25
N GLY A 114 -11.68 -11.34 -17.57
CA GLY A 114 -10.72 -12.40 -17.28
C GLY A 114 -9.94 -12.15 -15.99
N ARG A 115 -8.82 -12.86 -15.81
CA ARG A 115 -7.92 -12.74 -14.65
C ARG A 115 -6.50 -12.41 -15.10
N TYR A 116 -5.75 -11.68 -14.28
CA TYR A 116 -4.35 -11.39 -14.53
C TYR A 116 -3.55 -12.72 -14.59
N PRO A 117 -2.58 -12.89 -15.51
CA PRO A 117 -2.11 -11.95 -16.55
C PRO A 117 -2.88 -11.99 -17.89
N ASN A 118 -3.96 -12.76 -17.96
CA ASN A 118 -4.72 -13.03 -19.20
C ASN A 118 -5.91 -12.07 -19.39
N TRP A 119 -5.77 -10.80 -19.00
CA TRP A 119 -6.84 -9.83 -19.15
C TRP A 119 -7.17 -9.53 -20.61
N THR A 120 -8.46 -9.32 -20.84
CA THR A 120 -9.01 -8.79 -22.08
C THR A 120 -9.69 -7.46 -21.79
N PHE A 121 -9.75 -6.61 -22.82
CA PHE A 121 -10.25 -5.24 -22.70
C PHE A 121 -11.41 -5.02 -23.67
N THR A 122 -12.56 -4.62 -23.15
CA THR A 122 -13.80 -4.44 -23.93
C THR A 122 -13.87 -3.09 -24.63
N ASP A 123 -13.01 -2.14 -24.26
CA ASP A 123 -12.84 -0.87 -24.98
C ASP A 123 -11.93 -1.00 -26.23
N HIS A 124 -11.61 -2.23 -26.63
CA HIS A 124 -10.82 -2.56 -27.82
C HIS A 124 -9.55 -1.71 -28.02
N PRO A 125 -8.67 -1.59 -27.00
CA PRO A 125 -7.43 -0.84 -27.14
C PRO A 125 -6.51 -1.50 -28.16
N ASP A 126 -5.68 -0.70 -28.81
CA ASP A 126 -4.63 -1.19 -29.69
C ASP A 126 -3.62 -2.08 -28.95
N SER A 127 -2.79 -2.81 -29.70
CA SER A 127 -1.81 -3.73 -29.12
C SER A 127 -0.81 -3.05 -28.18
N LYS A 128 -0.48 -1.78 -28.44
CA LYS A 128 0.47 -1.02 -27.62
C LYS A 128 -0.15 -0.65 -26.26
N GLU A 129 -1.41 -0.24 -26.27
CA GLU A 129 -2.14 0.14 -25.07
C GLU A 129 -2.51 -1.09 -24.23
N LYS A 130 -2.84 -2.24 -24.84
CA LYS A 130 -2.95 -3.52 -24.11
C LYS A 130 -1.67 -3.86 -23.37
N LEU A 131 -0.54 -3.81 -24.08
CA LEU A 131 0.77 -4.10 -23.50
C LEU A 131 1.11 -3.11 -22.37
N ARG A 132 0.81 -1.83 -22.54
CA ARG A 132 1.01 -0.80 -21.51
C ARG A 132 0.21 -1.11 -20.24
N ARG A 133 -1.09 -1.42 -20.37
CA ARG A 133 -1.97 -1.71 -19.22
C ARG A 133 -1.49 -2.92 -18.43
N ASN A 134 -1.08 -4.00 -19.12
CA ASN A 134 -0.47 -5.16 -18.46
C ASN A 134 0.88 -4.82 -17.81
N ASN A 135 1.69 -3.97 -18.46
CA ASN A 135 2.97 -3.54 -17.92
C ASN A 135 2.83 -2.72 -16.63
N VAL A 136 1.71 -2.03 -16.39
CA VAL A 136 1.44 -1.38 -15.10
C VAL A 136 1.55 -2.40 -13.96
N VAL A 137 0.90 -3.55 -14.10
CA VAL A 137 0.93 -4.60 -13.08
C VAL A 137 2.31 -5.25 -12.99
N VAL A 138 2.94 -5.57 -14.12
CA VAL A 138 4.29 -6.17 -14.14
C VAL A 138 5.29 -5.28 -13.39
N ARG A 139 5.24 -3.96 -13.64
CA ARG A 139 6.10 -2.98 -12.96
C ARG A 139 5.80 -2.92 -11.47
N PHE A 140 4.53 -2.88 -11.10
CA PHE A 140 4.12 -2.87 -9.70
C PHE A 140 4.61 -4.11 -8.93
N VAL A 141 4.37 -5.31 -9.47
CA VAL A 141 4.82 -6.58 -8.86
C VAL A 141 6.34 -6.61 -8.72
N SER A 142 7.06 -6.14 -9.74
CA SER A 142 8.53 -6.05 -9.71
C SER A 142 9.03 -5.12 -8.61
N ALA A 143 8.44 -3.91 -8.52
CA ALA A 143 8.77 -2.92 -7.49
C ALA A 143 8.46 -3.45 -6.09
N TYR A 144 7.26 -3.99 -5.88
CA TYR A 144 6.83 -4.59 -4.63
C TYR A 144 7.79 -5.68 -4.14
N ASN A 145 8.11 -6.66 -5.00
CA ASN A 145 8.99 -7.78 -4.64
C ASN A 145 10.44 -7.36 -4.41
N ARG A 146 10.91 -6.31 -5.09
CA ARG A 146 12.24 -5.74 -4.84
C ARG A 146 12.29 -5.05 -3.47
N THR A 147 11.28 -4.23 -3.15
CA THR A 147 11.18 -3.56 -1.85
C THR A 147 11.04 -4.57 -0.71
N MET A 148 10.23 -5.62 -0.89
CA MET A 148 10.06 -6.69 0.07
C MET A 148 11.39 -7.36 0.43
N ARG A 149 12.21 -7.69 -0.58
CA ARG A 149 13.54 -8.28 -0.37
C ARG A 149 14.47 -7.33 0.37
N LYS A 150 14.55 -6.07 -0.07
CA LYS A 150 15.40 -5.04 0.55
C LYS A 150 15.08 -4.85 2.03
N LEU A 151 13.80 -4.73 2.37
CA LEU A 151 13.36 -4.52 3.75
C LEU A 151 13.52 -5.78 4.61
N ALA A 152 13.30 -6.98 4.04
CA ALA A 152 13.57 -8.23 4.73
C ALA A 152 15.06 -8.42 5.05
N GLU A 153 15.96 -7.99 4.16
CA GLU A 153 17.41 -8.03 4.38
C GLU A 153 17.87 -7.00 5.42
N ALA A 154 17.32 -5.78 5.41
CA ALA A 154 17.62 -4.76 6.41
C ALA A 154 17.25 -5.24 7.83
N ASN A 155 16.05 -5.79 7.99
CA ASN A 155 15.59 -6.34 9.26
C ASN A 155 16.44 -7.51 9.76
N ARG A 156 17.20 -8.21 8.90
CA ARG A 156 18.10 -9.30 9.36
C ARG A 156 19.45 -8.78 9.87
N LYS A 157 19.87 -7.60 9.43
CA LYS A 157 21.15 -7.00 9.85
C LYS A 157 21.06 -6.29 11.20
N ASP A 158 19.87 -5.84 11.59
CA ASP A 158 19.65 -5.17 12.87
C ASP A 158 19.65 -6.12 14.09
N PHE A 159 19.68 -7.44 13.87
CA PHE A 159 19.73 -8.48 14.91
C PHE A 159 20.99 -9.37 14.86
N SER A 160 22.02 -8.97 14.11
CA SER A 160 23.31 -9.68 14.03
C SER A 160 24.47 -8.78 14.42
#